data_AF-A0AAW0NMX0-F1
#
_entry.id   AF-A0AAW0NMX0-F1
#
_cell.length_a   1.000
_cell.length_b   1.000
_cell.length_c   1.000
_cell.angle_alpha   90.00
_cell.angle_beta   90.00
_cell.angle_gamma   90.00
#
_symmetry.space_group_name_H-M   'P 1'
#
loop_
_entity.id
_entity.type
_entity.pdbx_description
1 polymer ?
#
loop_
_entity_poly.entity_id
_entity_poly.type
_entity_poly.pdbx_seq_one_letter_code
_entity_poly.pdbx_strand_id
1 'polypeptide(L)' 'MPSDAQGGKAFGLLKDQQRQKLEEINQEYLEDQKYSDEEDLALKLEGFKNKYAEFDLNDQGEIGEYFYLPNAAAVEH' A
#
# COMPACT_ATOMS: atom_id res chain seq x y z
N MET A 1 -19.52 -27.71 -1.78
CA MET A 1 -18.47 -26.82 -2.30
C MET A 1 -18.53 -25.53 -1.48
N PRO A 2 -17.52 -25.19 -0.67
CA PRO A 2 -17.52 -23.89 0.01
C PRO A 2 -17.31 -22.81 -1.05
N SER A 3 -18.02 -21.71 -0.88
CA SER A 3 -18.19 -20.65 -1.86
C SER A 3 -17.08 -19.62 -1.71
N ASP A 4 -16.09 -19.67 -2.59
CA ASP A 4 -15.01 -18.68 -2.78
C ASP A 4 -15.53 -17.34 -3.37
N ALA A 5 -16.72 -16.92 -2.98
CA ALA A 5 -17.39 -15.69 -3.43
C ALA A 5 -17.46 -14.60 -2.35
N GLN A 6 -16.92 -14.86 -1.15
CA GLN A 6 -16.84 -13.86 -0.07
C GLN A 6 -15.54 -13.05 -0.12
N GLY A 7 -14.46 -13.60 -0.68
CA GLY A 7 -13.16 -12.92 -0.78
C GLY A 7 -13.23 -11.61 -1.57
N GLY A 8 -13.92 -11.59 -2.72
CA GLY A 8 -13.96 -10.39 -3.58
C GLY A 8 -14.68 -9.18 -2.97
N LYS A 9 -15.71 -9.40 -2.15
CA LYS A 9 -16.43 -8.30 -1.46
C LYS A 9 -15.65 -7.75 -0.27
N ALA A 10 -15.05 -8.65 0.51
CA ALA A 10 -14.18 -8.28 1.63
C ALA A 10 -12.91 -7.57 1.13
N PHE A 11 -12.34 -8.05 0.03
CA PHE A 11 -11.16 -7.45 -0.59
C PHE A 11 -11.42 -6.06 -1.18
N GLY A 12 -12.59 -5.86 -1.80
CA GLY A 12 -13.03 -4.51 -2.23
C GLY A 12 -13.17 -3.55 -1.06
N LEU A 13 -13.81 -4.00 0.04
CA LEU A 13 -13.97 -3.19 1.24
C LEU A 13 -12.62 -2.87 1.93
N LEU A 14 -11.70 -3.82 1.96
CA LEU A 14 -10.34 -3.63 2.49
C LEU A 14 -9.57 -2.61 1.66
N LYS A 15 -9.64 -2.66 0.32
CA LYS A 15 -9.02 -1.66 -0.55
C LYS A 15 -9.63 -0.26 -0.37
N ASP A 16 -10.92 -0.17 -0.12
CA ASP A 16 -11.58 1.11 0.16
C ASP A 16 -11.16 1.68 1.53
N GLN A 17 -11.13 0.85 2.57
CA GLN A 17 -10.61 1.24 3.89
C GLN A 17 -9.15 1.67 3.82
N GLN A 18 -8.32 0.96 3.05
CA GLN A 18 -6.92 1.31 2.87
C GLN A 18 -6.76 2.64 2.14
N ARG A 19 -7.54 2.89 1.08
CA ARG A 19 -7.55 4.18 0.38
C ARG A 19 -7.96 5.32 1.32
N GLN A 20 -8.98 5.10 2.13
CA GLN A 20 -9.43 6.09 3.11
C GLN A 20 -8.35 6.39 4.15
N LYS A 21 -7.67 5.36 4.65
CA LYS A 21 -6.54 5.51 5.59
C LYS A 21 -5.35 6.25 4.96
N LEU A 22 -5.04 5.98 3.70
CA LEU A 22 -4.01 6.73 2.95
C LEU A 22 -4.41 8.20 2.76
N GLU A 23 -5.69 8.49 2.57
CA GLU A 23 -6.19 9.87 2.49
C GLU A 23 -6.03 10.61 3.83
N GLU A 24 -6.39 9.98 4.94
CA GLU A 24 -6.21 10.53 6.30
C GLU A 24 -4.72 10.81 6.58
N ILE A 25 -3.85 9.85 6.28
CA ILE A 25 -2.40 10.02 6.41
C ILE A 25 -1.90 11.19 5.55
N ASN A 26 -2.35 11.28 4.29
CA ASN A 26 -1.97 12.38 3.42
C ASN A 26 -2.42 13.74 3.98
N GLN A 27 -3.60 13.82 4.59
CA GLN A 27 -4.05 15.06 5.25
C GLN A 27 -3.17 15.42 6.46
N GLU A 28 -2.81 14.45 7.29
CA GLU A 28 -1.88 14.69 8.41
C GLU A 28 -0.54 15.23 7.90
N TYR A 29 0.00 14.68 6.81
CA TYR A 29 1.23 15.18 6.19
C TYR A 29 1.08 16.58 5.59
N LEU A 30 -0.10 16.95 5.07
CA LEU A 30 -0.37 18.29 4.54
C LEU A 30 -0.49 19.34 5.65
N GLU A 31 -0.96 18.96 6.83
CA GLU A 31 -1.11 19.86 7.99
C GLU A 31 0.16 19.93 8.86
N ASP A 32 1.10 18.99 8.69
CA ASP A 32 2.36 18.96 9.43
C ASP A 32 3.31 20.07 8.95
N GLN A 33 3.65 20.99 9.86
CA GLN A 33 4.63 22.07 9.63
C GLN A 33 6.00 21.56 9.16
N LYS A 34 6.35 20.30 9.42
CA LYS A 34 7.58 19.68 8.92
C LYS A 34 7.65 19.67 7.39
N TYR A 35 6.50 19.64 6.71
CA TYR A 35 6.42 19.59 5.25
C TYR A 35 5.84 20.89 4.67
N SER A 36 5.74 21.97 5.45
CA SER A 36 5.19 23.25 4.98
C SER A 36 6.02 23.90 3.87
N ASP A 37 7.32 23.61 3.82
CA ASP A 37 8.26 24.11 2.82
C ASP A 37 8.30 23.22 1.56
N GLU A 38 7.57 22.11 1.58
CA GLU A 38 7.58 21.11 0.53
C GLU A 38 6.64 21.53 -0.61
N GLU A 39 7.19 22.07 -1.69
CA GLU A 39 6.40 22.39 -2.88
C GLU A 39 5.78 21.11 -3.47
N ASP A 40 4.53 21.26 -3.94
CA ASP A 40 3.73 20.19 -4.54
C ASP A 40 3.53 18.96 -3.64
N LEU A 41 3.57 19.15 -2.31
CA LEU A 41 3.36 18.07 -1.35
C LEU A 41 2.07 17.28 -1.62
N ALA A 42 0.97 17.96 -1.91
CA ALA A 42 -0.30 17.32 -2.27
C ALA A 42 -0.18 16.40 -3.49
N LEU A 43 0.50 16.85 -4.55
CA LEU A 43 0.73 16.06 -5.77
C LEU A 43 1.67 14.88 -5.51
N LYS A 44 2.70 15.06 -4.69
CA LYS A 44 3.61 13.98 -4.28
C LYS A 44 2.86 12.91 -3.49
N LEU A 45 2.04 13.32 -2.51
CA LEU A 45 1.22 12.44 -1.68
C LEU A 45 0.16 11.68 -2.51
N GLU A 46 -0.45 12.34 -3.49
CA GLU A 46 -1.36 11.69 -4.43
C GLU A 46 -0.63 10.66 -5.32
N GLY A 47 0.56 11.00 -5.80
CA GLY A 47 1.44 10.10 -6.53
C GLY A 47 1.84 8.88 -5.70
N PHE A 48 2.19 9.06 -4.43
CA PHE A 48 2.51 7.97 -3.51
C PHE A 48 1.29 7.09 -3.23
N LYS A 49 0.10 7.68 -3.00
CA LYS A 49 -1.15 6.94 -2.80
C LYS A 49 -1.47 6.02 -3.99
N ASN A 50 -1.37 6.55 -5.21
CA ASN A 50 -1.62 5.78 -6.43
C ASN A 50 -0.61 4.64 -6.58
N LYS A 51 0.67 4.93 -6.35
CA LYS A 51 1.73 3.92 -6.42
C LYS A 51 1.57 2.84 -5.35
N TYR A 52 1.17 3.21 -4.14
CA TYR A 52 0.90 2.29 -3.04
C TYR A 52 -0.26 1.36 -3.37
N ALA A 53 -1.31 1.86 -4.04
CA ALA A 53 -2.45 1.06 -4.52
C ALA A 53 -2.11 0.12 -5.69
N GLU A 54 -1.04 0.40 -6.43
CA GLU A 54 -0.50 -0.47 -7.49
C GLU A 54 0.32 -1.64 -6.95
N PHE A 55 0.84 -1.56 -5.72
CA PHE A 55 1.54 -2.69 -5.09
C PHE A 55 0.56 -3.80 -4.70
N ASP A 56 1.01 -5.04 -4.77
CA ASP A 56 0.31 -6.18 -4.16
C ASP A 56 0.43 -6.06 -2.64
N LEU A 57 -0.61 -5.48 -2.06
CA LEU A 57 -0.73 -5.26 -0.63
C LEU A 57 -1.27 -6.54 0.01
N ASN A 58 -0.70 -6.93 1.15
CA ASN A 58 -1.18 -8.05 1.94
C ASN A 58 -2.54 -7.72 2.59
N ASP A 59 -3.19 -8.69 3.23
CA ASP A 59 -4.49 -8.50 3.90
C ASP A 59 -4.46 -7.47 5.06
N GLN A 60 -3.27 -7.01 5.49
CA GLN A 60 -3.07 -5.95 6.48
C GLN A 60 -2.88 -4.55 5.84
N GLY A 61 -2.85 -4.49 4.51
CA GLY A 61 -2.63 -3.26 3.76
C GLY A 61 -1.18 -2.79 3.74
N GLU A 62 -0.23 -3.68 3.99
CA GLU A 62 1.21 -3.42 3.86
C GLU A 62 1.70 -3.95 2.51
N ILE A 63 2.70 -3.29 1.92
CA ILE A 63 3.40 -3.83 0.75
C ILE A 63 3.97 -5.16 1.20
N GLY A 64 3.52 -6.25 0.58
CA GLY A 64 4.08 -7.56 0.86
C GLY A 64 5.58 -7.44 0.71
N GLU A 65 6.32 -7.74 1.78
CA GLU A 65 7.74 -8.02 1.68
C GLU A 65 7.83 -9.14 0.65
N TYR A 66 8.15 -8.79 -0.60
CA TYR A 66 8.61 -9.78 -1.56
C TYR A 66 9.81 -10.38 -0.86
N PHE A 67 9.58 -11.53 -0.22
CA PHE A 67 10.63 -12.37 0.33
C PHE A 67 11.73 -12.31 -0.69
N TYR A 68 12.86 -11.75 -0.27
CA TYR A 68 14.09 -11.80 -1.01
C TYR A 68 14.29 -13.28 -1.31
N LEU A 69 13.88 -13.75 -2.48
CA LEU A 69 14.27 -15.05 -2.96
C LEU A 69 15.75 -14.85 -3.25
N PRO A 70 16.67 -15.43 -2.47
CA PRO A 70 18.05 -15.47 -2.93
C PRO A 70 18.01 -16.19 -4.28
N ASN A 71 18.39 -15.44 -5.31
CA ASN A 71 18.52 -15.93 -6.67
C ASN A 71 19.35 -17.23 -6.64
N ALA A 72 18.91 -18.21 -7.40
CA ALA A 72 19.47 -19.55 -7.46
C ALA A 72 21.00 -19.54 -7.63
N ALA A 73 21.74 -20.09 -6.66
CA ALA A 73 23.02 -20.80 -6.78
C ALA A 73 23.74 -20.88 -5.43
N ALA A 74 23.43 -21.89 -4.62
CA ALA A 74 24.43 -22.50 -3.74
C ALA A 74 24.52 -23.96 -4.15
N VAL A 75 25.47 -24.20 -5.06
CA VAL A 75 26.06 -25.49 -5.38
C VAL A 75 26.78 -26.01 -4.12
N GLU A 76 26.89 -27.35 -4.03
CA GLU A 76 27.53 -28.19 -2.98
C GLU A 76 26.61 -28.51 -1.77
N HIS A 77 26.37 -29.77 -1.41
CA HIS A 77 27.15 -31.01 -1.54
C HIS A 77 26.35 -32.20 -2.08
#